data_AF-A0A7X7H093-F1
#
_entry.id   AF-A0A7X7H093-F1
#
_cell.length_a   1.000
_cell.length_b   1.000
_cell.length_c   1.000
_cell.angle_alpha   90.00
_cell.angle_beta   90.00
_cell.angle_gamma   90.00
#
_symmetry.space_group_name_H-M   'P 1'
#
loop_
_entity.id
_entity.type
_entity.pdbx_description
1 polymer ?
#
loop_
_entity_poly.entity_id
_entity_poly.type
_entity_poly.pdbx_seq_one_letter_code
_entity_poly.pdbx_strand_id
1 'polypeptide(L)'
;MTKVKLLRLLAYISAFFVIGSFMMLIGFLFYHGTPVLDTGLFFGETDPIDAIFGARPVWDGIWPAFAGTLYLIALTMAVSLIPGIGCGIYLARYAKGKKKEMLSMAVDLLASVPSIVMGLFGFVLIL
;
A
#
# COMPACT_ATOMS: atom_id res chain seq x y z
N MET A 1 6.76 -10.40 43.59
CA MET A 1 7.78 -10.71 42.54
C MET A 1 7.36 -11.83 41.57
N THR A 2 6.40 -12.69 41.91
CA THR A 2 5.97 -13.87 41.10
C THR A 2 5.09 -13.51 39.90
N LYS A 3 4.15 -12.56 40.05
CA LYS A 3 3.27 -12.11 38.95
C LYS A 3 4.02 -11.50 37.77
N VAL A 4 5.09 -10.73 38.04
CA VAL A 4 5.93 -10.11 37.00
C VAL A 4 6.71 -11.17 36.22
N LYS A 5 7.24 -12.20 36.89
CA LYS A 5 7.90 -13.33 36.21
C LYS A 5 6.93 -14.10 35.31
N LEU A 6 5.69 -14.30 35.77
CA LEU A 6 4.64 -14.95 34.99
C LEU A 6 4.25 -14.13 33.75
N LEU A 7 4.03 -12.82 33.90
CA LEU A 7 3.73 -11.93 32.78
C LEU A 7 4.88 -11.89 31.76
N ARG A 8 6.13 -11.89 32.24
CA ARG A 8 7.31 -11.91 31.37
C ARG A 8 7.42 -13.22 30.59
N LEU A 9 7.14 -14.35 31.25
CA LEU A 9 7.11 -15.66 30.60
C LEU A 9 6.02 -15.73 29.52
N LEU A 10 4.80 -15.28 29.82
CA LEU A 10 3.70 -15.23 28.86
C LEU A 10 4.03 -14.34 27.65
N ALA A 11 4.68 -13.19 27.88
CA ALA A 11 5.12 -12.30 26.81
C ALA A 11 6.21 -12.94 25.92
N TYR A 12 7.14 -13.71 26.49
CA TYR A 12 8.13 -14.43 25.70
C TYR A 12 7.51 -15.57 24.88
N ILE A 13 6.53 -16.29 25.44
CA ILE A 13 5.80 -17.35 24.73
C ILE A 13 5.01 -16.76 23.55
N SER A 14 4.28 -15.66 23.75
CA SER A 14 3.53 -15.02 22.67
C SER A 14 4.46 -14.46 21.59
N ALA A 15 5.58 -13.84 21.97
CA ALA A 15 6.58 -13.36 21.01
C ALA A 15 7.16 -14.53 20.20
N PHE A 16 7.51 -15.64 20.86
CA PHE A 16 8.03 -16.83 20.17
C PHE A 16 6.97 -17.43 19.23
N PHE A 17 5.70 -17.45 19.63
CA PHE A 17 4.61 -17.94 18.79
C PHE A 17 4.42 -17.07 17.54
N VAL A 18 4.39 -15.74 17.68
CA VAL A 18 4.27 -14.82 16.54
C VAL A 18 5.45 -14.99 15.58
N ILE A 19 6.68 -15.02 16.11
CA ILE A 19 7.88 -15.22 15.30
C ILE A 19 7.83 -16.59 14.61
N GLY A 20 7.45 -17.64 15.33
CA GLY A 20 7.32 -18.99 14.79
C GLY A 20 6.29 -19.08 13.66
N SER A 21 5.09 -18.53 13.86
CA SER A 21 4.04 -18.47 12.83
C SER A 21 4.48 -17.66 11.61
N PHE A 22 5.16 -16.54 11.82
CA PHE A 22 5.71 -15.74 10.73
C PHE A 22 6.78 -16.50 9.95
N MET A 23 7.74 -17.13 10.63
CA MET A 23 8.79 -17.94 9.99
C MET A 23 8.21 -19.14 9.25
N MET A 24 7.14 -19.75 9.77
CA MET A 24 6.43 -20.84 9.10
C MET A 24 5.74 -20.36 7.82
N LEU A 25 5.09 -19.18 7.84
CA LEU A 25 4.48 -18.58 6.66
C LEU A 25 5.54 -18.27 5.60
N ILE A 26 6.64 -17.65 6.00
CA ILE A 26 7.75 -17.35 5.08
C ILE A 26 8.35 -18.64 4.51
N GLY A 27 8.57 -19.66 5.34
CA GLY A 27 9.06 -20.96 4.89
C GLY A 27 8.11 -21.65 3.90
N PHE A 28 6.80 -21.59 4.15
CA PHE A 28 5.76 -22.07 3.23
C PHE A 28 5.80 -21.31 1.90
N LEU A 29 5.91 -19.98 1.96
CA LEU A 29 5.98 -19.13 0.78
C LEU A 29 7.21 -19.43 -0.07
N PHE A 30 8.38 -19.65 0.54
CA PHE A 30 9.56 -20.05 -0.23
C PHE A 30 9.41 -21.45 -0.82
N TYR A 31 8.94 -22.42 -0.03
CA TYR A 31 8.79 -23.80 -0.49
C TYR A 31 7.83 -23.93 -1.69
N HIS A 32 6.73 -23.18 -1.71
CA HIS A 32 5.77 -23.19 -2.83
C HIS A 32 6.02 -22.10 -3.88
N GLY A 33 6.70 -21.03 -3.51
CA GLY A 33 6.96 -19.89 -4.37
C GLY A 33 8.16 -20.11 -5.30
N THR A 34 9.26 -20.68 -4.81
CA THR A 34 10.47 -20.84 -5.64
C THR A 34 10.27 -21.62 -6.95
N PRO A 35 9.45 -22.69 -7.02
CA PRO A 35 9.22 -23.40 -8.27
C PRO A 35 8.37 -22.59 -9.28
N VAL A 36 7.65 -21.57 -8.82
CA VAL A 36 6.73 -20.75 -9.61
C VAL A 36 7.38 -19.41 -10.01
N LEU A 37 8.52 -19.04 -9.42
CA LEU A 37 9.30 -17.85 -9.76
C LEU A 37 10.04 -18.02 -11.10
N ASP A 38 9.28 -18.15 -12.18
CA ASP A 38 9.79 -18.09 -13.55
C ASP A 38 9.22 -16.88 -14.31
N THR A 39 9.77 -16.56 -15.47
CA THR A 39 9.27 -15.48 -16.34
C THR A 39 7.79 -15.67 -16.70
N GLY A 40 7.31 -16.92 -16.70
CA GLY A 40 5.88 -17.24 -16.88
C GLY A 40 4.97 -16.69 -15.79
N LEU A 41 5.43 -16.49 -14.55
CA LEU A 41 4.62 -15.86 -13.49
C LEU A 41 4.36 -14.39 -13.78
N PHE A 42 5.36 -13.69 -14.32
CA PHE A 42 5.26 -12.27 -14.62
C PHE A 42 4.58 -12.02 -15.97
N PHE A 43 5.03 -12.69 -17.02
CA PHE A 43 4.66 -12.39 -18.40
C PHE A 43 3.78 -13.46 -19.05
N GLY A 44 3.42 -14.53 -18.33
CA GLY A 44 2.59 -15.62 -18.86
C GLY A 44 3.27 -16.28 -20.06
N GLU A 45 2.53 -16.38 -21.16
CA GLU A 45 3.03 -16.89 -22.45
C GLU A 45 3.60 -15.80 -23.36
N THR A 46 3.56 -14.53 -22.93
CA THR A 46 3.98 -13.38 -23.74
C THR A 46 5.48 -13.11 -23.57
N ASP A 47 6.16 -12.76 -24.67
CA ASP A 47 7.56 -12.31 -24.61
C ASP A 47 7.67 -11.07 -23.70
N PRO A 48 8.60 -11.05 -22.72
CA PRO A 48 8.79 -9.91 -21.82
C PRO A 48 8.97 -8.56 -22.53
N ILE A 49 9.62 -8.55 -23.70
CA ILE A 49 9.85 -7.32 -24.45
C ILE A 49 8.53 -6.77 -24.98
N ASP A 50 7.73 -7.62 -25.62
CA ASP A 50 6.43 -7.23 -26.17
C ASP A 50 5.44 -6.81 -25.06
N ALA A 51 5.55 -7.42 -23.88
CA ALA A 51 4.75 -7.08 -22.72
C ALA A 51 5.12 -5.73 -22.09
N ILE A 52 6.42 -5.40 -22.02
CA ILE A 52 6.92 -4.13 -21.46
C ILE A 52 6.55 -2.96 -22.39
N PHE A 53 6.69 -3.14 -23.70
CA PHE A 53 6.34 -2.12 -24.69
C PHE A 53 4.81 -2.01 -24.94
N GLY A 54 4.00 -2.87 -24.31
CA GLY A 54 2.56 -2.89 -24.48
C GLY A 54 2.13 -3.31 -25.89
N ALA A 55 3.01 -3.99 -26.64
CA ALA A 55 2.74 -4.49 -27.98
C ALA A 55 1.78 -5.69 -27.96
N ARG A 56 1.79 -6.47 -26.88
CA ARG A 56 0.87 -7.59 -26.66
C ARG A 56 0.32 -7.60 -25.23
N PRO A 57 -0.97 -7.91 -25.03
CA PRO A 57 -1.52 -8.12 -23.69
C PRO A 57 -0.91 -9.38 -23.06
N VAL A 58 -0.58 -9.29 -21.78
CA VAL A 58 -0.17 -10.43 -20.95
C VAL A 58 -1.43 -11.05 -20.33
N TRP A 59 -1.68 -12.31 -20.67
CA TRP A 59 -2.70 -13.13 -20.00
C TRP A 59 -2.01 -14.06 -19.01
N ASP A 60 -2.68 -14.37 -17.90
CA ASP A 60 -2.19 -15.27 -16.83
C ASP A 60 -0.83 -14.88 -16.19
N GLY A 61 -0.41 -13.62 -16.33
CA GLY A 61 0.78 -13.05 -15.68
C GLY A 61 0.45 -11.89 -14.73
N ILE A 62 1.31 -11.63 -13.75
CA ILE A 62 1.14 -10.51 -12.80
C ILE A 62 1.56 -9.15 -13.36
N TRP A 63 2.18 -9.12 -14.55
CA TRP A 63 2.69 -7.90 -15.18
C TRP A 63 1.66 -6.78 -15.34
N PRO A 64 0.42 -7.02 -15.84
CA PRO A 64 -0.58 -5.96 -15.98
C PRO A 64 -0.96 -5.32 -14.63
N ALA A 65 -1.04 -6.11 -13.56
CA ALA A 65 -1.35 -5.61 -12.22
C ALA A 65 -0.20 -4.76 -11.67
N PHE A 66 1.05 -5.21 -11.89
CA PHE A 66 2.25 -4.48 -11.46
C PHE A 66 2.40 -3.15 -12.22
N ALA A 67 2.37 -3.20 -13.54
CA ALA A 67 2.45 -2.02 -14.40
C ALA A 67 1.29 -1.05 -14.12
N GLY A 68 0.05 -1.58 -14.01
CA GLY A 68 -1.13 -0.77 -13.68
C GLY A 68 -1.00 -0.05 -12.33
N THR A 69 -0.45 -0.72 -11.32
CA THR A 69 -0.17 -0.10 -10.00
C THR A 69 0.86 1.03 -10.13
N LEU A 70 1.95 0.82 -10.88
CA LEU A 70 2.95 1.86 -11.11
C LEU A 70 2.38 3.05 -11.88
N TYR A 71 1.62 2.81 -12.95
CA TYR A 71 0.94 3.87 -13.69
C TYR A 71 -0.02 4.66 -12.80
N LEU A 72 -0.81 3.96 -11.97
CA LEU A 72 -1.72 4.60 -11.03
C LEU A 72 -0.96 5.49 -10.03
N ILE A 73 0.09 4.98 -9.39
CA ILE A 73 0.91 5.74 -8.46
C ILE A 73 1.52 6.96 -9.15
N ALA A 74 2.11 6.79 -10.32
CA ALA A 74 2.74 7.88 -11.06
C ALA A 74 1.75 8.98 -11.43
N LEU A 75 0.58 8.60 -11.95
CA LEU A 75 -0.49 9.54 -12.31
C LEU A 75 -1.03 10.27 -11.08
N THR A 76 -1.30 9.54 -9.99
CA THR A 76 -1.78 10.14 -8.73
C THR A 76 -0.73 11.11 -8.18
N MET A 77 0.54 10.75 -8.17
CA MET A 77 1.61 11.65 -7.73
C MET A 77 1.71 12.88 -8.62
N ALA A 78 1.67 12.73 -9.95
CA ALA A 78 1.78 13.86 -10.88
C ALA A 78 0.66 14.90 -10.65
N VAL A 79 -0.57 14.45 -10.38
CA VAL A 79 -1.72 15.33 -10.18
C VAL A 79 -1.78 15.87 -8.74
N SER A 80 -1.48 15.06 -7.73
CA SER A 80 -1.69 15.41 -6.32
C SER A 80 -0.50 16.09 -5.64
N LEU A 81 0.74 15.85 -6.11
CA LEU A 81 1.95 16.34 -5.43
C LEU A 81 2.02 17.87 -5.43
N ILE A 82 1.82 18.51 -6.59
CA ILE A 82 1.92 19.96 -6.74
C ILE A 82 0.89 20.70 -5.85
N PRO A 83 -0.43 20.42 -5.94
CA PRO A 83 -1.41 21.08 -5.09
C PRO A 83 -1.25 20.69 -3.62
N GLY A 84 -0.88 19.45 -3.32
CA GLY A 84 -0.67 18.98 -1.94
C GLY A 84 0.43 19.75 -1.22
N ILE A 85 1.60 19.88 -1.87
CA ILE A 85 2.72 20.66 -1.33
C ILE A 85 2.34 22.15 -1.22
N GLY A 86 1.68 22.72 -2.25
CA GLY A 86 1.24 24.11 -2.23
C GLY A 86 0.30 24.43 -1.07
N CYS A 87 -0.72 23.59 -0.85
CA CYS A 87 -1.64 23.69 0.27
C CYS A 87 -0.92 23.55 1.63
N GLY A 88 0.04 22.62 1.73
CA GLY A 88 0.85 22.45 2.94
C GLY A 88 1.68 23.69 3.27
N ILE A 89 2.35 24.28 2.27
CA ILE A 89 3.12 25.52 2.45
C ILE A 89 2.20 26.68 2.86
N TYR A 90 1.04 26.82 2.22
CA TYR A 90 0.06 27.85 2.57
C TYR A 90 -0.40 27.73 4.03
N LEU A 91 -0.77 26.54 4.47
CA LEU A 91 -1.18 26.27 5.86
C LEU A 91 -0.06 26.52 6.87
N ALA A 92 1.18 26.19 6.53
CA ALA A 92 2.33 26.33 7.42
C ALA A 92 2.77 27.79 7.59
N ARG A 93 2.76 28.60 6.51
CA ARG A 93 3.38 29.94 6.49
C ARG A 93 2.39 31.10 6.39
N TYR A 94 1.27 30.91 5.69
CA TYR A 94 0.40 32.02 5.30
C TYR A 94 -0.94 32.02 6.03
N ALA A 95 -1.50 30.86 6.35
CA ALA A 95 -2.79 30.75 7.03
C ALA A 95 -2.71 31.30 8.47
N LYS A 96 -3.66 32.15 8.86
CA LYS A 96 -3.75 32.76 10.20
C LYS A 96 -5.20 32.79 10.71
N GLY A 97 -5.35 32.74 12.04
CA GLY A 97 -6.63 32.82 12.75
C GLY A 97 -7.63 31.73 12.34
N LYS A 98 -8.93 32.07 12.34
CA LYS A 98 -10.04 31.14 12.06
C LYS A 98 -9.91 30.38 10.73
N LYS A 99 -9.34 31.00 9.69
CA LYS A 99 -9.14 30.33 8.39
C LYS A 99 -8.15 29.17 8.49
N LYS A 100 -7.10 29.31 9.30
CA LYS A 100 -6.13 28.24 9.55
C LYS A 100 -6.82 27.10 10.30
N GLU A 101 -7.53 27.41 11.37
CA GLU A 101 -8.24 26.41 12.19
C GLU A 101 -9.23 25.59 11.36
N MET A 102 -10.04 26.26 10.52
CA MET A 102 -11.01 25.58 9.67
C MET A 102 -10.36 24.68 8.61
N LEU A 103 -9.32 25.18 7.93
CA LEU A 103 -8.63 24.41 6.89
C LEU A 103 -7.83 23.24 7.49
N SER A 104 -7.16 23.45 8.62
CA SER A 104 -6.47 22.38 9.34
C SER A 104 -7.45 21.31 9.81
N MET A 105 -8.59 21.70 10.39
CA MET A 105 -9.65 20.76 10.77
C MET A 105 -10.17 19.95 9.57
N ALA A 106 -10.39 20.58 8.41
CA ALA A 106 -10.83 19.87 7.22
C ALA A 106 -9.79 18.85 6.73
N VAL A 107 -8.50 19.21 6.76
CA VAL A 107 -7.40 18.30 6.40
C VAL A 107 -7.30 17.13 7.39
N ASP A 108 -7.41 17.39 8.68
CA ASP A 108 -7.35 16.36 9.73
C ASP A 108 -8.54 15.38 9.61
N LEU A 109 -9.73 15.90 9.30
CA LEU A 109 -10.90 15.07 9.03
C LEU A 109 -10.70 14.20 7.79
N LEU A 110 -10.19 14.75 6.69
CA LEU A 110 -9.90 13.98 5.46
C LEU A 110 -8.84 12.89 5.71
N ALA A 111 -7.80 13.20 6.48
CA ALA A 111 -6.75 12.24 6.84
C ALA A 111 -7.25 11.12 7.77
N SER A 112 -8.32 11.37 8.52
CA SER A 112 -8.94 10.40 9.43
C SER A 112 -9.95 9.47 8.74
N VAL A 113 -10.34 9.75 7.49
CA VAL A 113 -11.31 8.93 6.76
C VAL A 113 -10.70 7.55 6.47
N PRO A 114 -11.39 6.44 6.80
CA PRO A 114 -10.90 5.10 6.48
C PRO A 114 -10.70 4.91 4.96
N SER A 115 -9.62 4.22 4.58
CA SER A 115 -9.27 4.00 3.16
C SER A 115 -10.38 3.30 2.36
N ILE A 116 -11.14 2.40 2.99
CA ILE A 116 -12.29 1.70 2.37
C ILE A 116 -13.38 2.69 1.94
N VAL A 117 -13.67 3.70 2.76
CA VAL A 117 -14.70 4.71 2.45
C VAL A 117 -14.26 5.55 1.26
N MET A 118 -12.99 5.98 1.23
CA MET A 118 -12.43 6.69 0.08
C MET A 118 -12.47 5.85 -1.20
N GLY A 119 -12.19 4.55 -1.10
CA GLY A 119 -12.28 3.61 -2.23
C GLY A 119 -13.70 3.45 -2.77
N LEU A 120 -14.69 3.26 -1.89
CA LEU A 120 -16.10 3.17 -2.27
C LEU A 120 -16.63 4.47 -2.87
N PHE A 121 -16.23 5.62 -2.33
CA PHE A 121 -16.60 6.92 -2.89
C PHE A 121 -16.08 7.10 -4.32
N GLY A 122 -14.81 6.73 -4.57
CA GLY A 122 -14.25 6.74 -5.92
C GLY A 122 -14.98 5.80 -6.88
N PHE A 123 -15.37 4.61 -6.41
CA PHE A 123 -16.14 3.64 -7.19
C PHE A 123 -17.52 4.20 -7.61
N VAL A 124 -18.25 4.83 -6.68
CA VAL A 124 -19.57 5.43 -6.94
C VAL A 124 -19.49 6.67 -7.84
N LEU A 125 -18.36 7.39 -7.87
CA LEU A 125 -18.20 8.53 -8.77
C LEU A 125 -17.90 8.12 -10.23
N ILE A 126 -17.29 6.96 -10.42
CA ILE A 126 -16.87 6.46 -11.74
C ILE A 126 -17.97 5.61 -12.40
N LEU A 127 -18.80 4.94 -11.61
CA LEU A 127 -19.93 4.10 -12.07
C LEU A 127 -21.27 4.80 -11.94
#